data_AF-A0A9Q1H2B8-F1
#
_entry.id   AF-A0A9Q1H2B8-F1
#
_cell.length_a   1.000
_cell.length_b   1.000
_cell.length_c   1.000
_cell.angle_alpha   90.00
_cell.angle_beta   90.00
_cell.angle_gamma   90.00
#
_symmetry.space_group_name_H-M   'P 1'
#
loop_
_entity.id
_entity.type
_entity.pdbx_description
1 polymer ?
#
loop_
_entity_poly.entity_id
_entity_poly.type
_entity_poly.pdbx_seq_one_letter_code
_entity_poly.pdbx_strand_id
1 'polypeptide(L)'
;MAHLDILDSIHIAAVLDDTVDQLAVLGHIMPTSFEGRPEANEIVGEEIGKIVENQKNLENQYEELIAKRAGLKSSRKDSGRLKSNEEDIGNVVGGIRHAAQSFGKTLKQSPLTTDNVVKLQEDRNFLQDILSRTLEEIKQTCSFEALVEAVNAEKSKKAEIQQTILKEEEGRKEIKNLQKQIQNIKIEREDEIQQRNQMIAHLKDQLQEMKAKTNMEGKYIQKDAEVAVYQTQKKCSLIEKQLREEIELLNEKINEEERVNQEIEQYLKTHQTELEEKVEFWMEKYDKDVEAKHMNWTY
;
A
#
# COMPACT_ATOMS: atom_id res chain seq x y z
N MET A 1 -68.68 -6.56 21.64
CA MET A 1 -69.48 -5.86 20.62
C MET A 1 -70.06 -4.61 21.23
N ALA A 2 -69.57 -3.46 20.77
CA ALA A 2 -70.17 -2.18 21.11
C ALA A 2 -71.40 -2.00 20.21
N HIS A 3 -72.59 -2.17 20.77
CA HIS A 3 -73.83 -1.90 20.05
C HIS A 3 -74.23 -0.45 20.24
N LEU A 4 -74.64 0.18 19.16
CA LEU A 4 -75.23 1.51 19.15
C LEU A 4 -76.70 1.42 19.55
N ASP A 5 -77.21 2.47 20.20
CA ASP A 5 -78.66 2.63 20.31
C ASP A 5 -79.28 2.78 18.91
N ILE A 6 -80.56 2.44 18.78
CA ILE A 6 -81.27 2.48 17.49
C ILE A 6 -81.30 3.93 16.96
N LEU A 7 -81.52 4.91 17.83
CA LEU A 7 -81.55 6.32 17.42
C LEU A 7 -80.17 6.79 16.94
N ASP A 8 -79.10 6.43 17.65
CA ASP A 8 -77.72 6.74 17.27
C ASP A 8 -77.32 6.05 15.96
N SER A 9 -77.76 4.81 15.76
CA SER A 9 -77.52 4.06 14.52
C SER A 9 -78.13 4.77 13.31
N ILE A 10 -79.36 5.30 13.44
CA ILE A 10 -80.02 6.05 12.37
C ILE A 10 -79.28 7.36 12.09
N HIS A 11 -78.90 8.11 13.12
CA HIS A 11 -78.18 9.38 12.94
C HIS A 11 -76.81 9.18 12.29
N ILE A 12 -76.03 8.21 12.76
CA ILE A 12 -74.69 7.93 12.22
C ILE A 12 -74.81 7.39 10.79
N ALA A 13 -75.77 6.49 10.52
CA ALA A 13 -75.99 5.96 9.18
C ALA A 13 -76.30 7.08 8.18
N ALA A 14 -77.15 8.05 8.53
CA ALA A 14 -77.48 9.16 7.63
C ALA A 14 -76.24 10.01 7.26
N VAL A 15 -75.36 10.27 8.23
CA VAL A 15 -74.11 11.01 7.99
C VAL A 15 -73.14 10.19 7.14
N LEU A 16 -73.00 8.90 7.41
CA LEU A 16 -72.11 8.02 6.66
C LEU A 16 -72.58 7.80 5.21
N ASP A 17 -73.90 7.71 4.98
CA ASP A 17 -74.51 7.63 3.65
C ASP A 17 -74.10 8.83 2.79
N ASP A 18 -74.32 10.06 3.29
CA ASP A 18 -73.93 11.30 2.61
C ASP A 18 -72.39 11.39 2.44
N THR A 19 -71.62 10.97 3.43
CA THR A 19 -70.15 10.98 3.34
C THR A 19 -69.62 10.03 2.26
N VAL A 20 -70.18 8.81 2.16
CA VAL A 20 -69.81 7.82 1.14
C VAL A 20 -70.15 8.33 -0.26
N ASP A 21 -71.33 8.93 -0.42
CA ASP A 21 -71.75 9.53 -1.70
C ASP A 21 -70.82 10.68 -2.10
N GLN A 22 -70.48 11.57 -1.16
CA GLN A 22 -69.54 12.65 -1.41
C GLN A 22 -68.14 12.14 -1.79
N LEU A 23 -67.66 11.08 -1.16
CA LEU A 23 -66.38 10.43 -1.51
C LEU A 23 -66.41 9.80 -2.90
N ALA A 24 -67.54 9.23 -3.31
CA ALA A 24 -67.74 8.69 -4.65
C ALA A 24 -67.75 9.80 -5.71
N VAL A 25 -68.50 10.88 -5.47
CA VAL A 25 -68.54 12.07 -6.33
C VAL A 25 -67.15 12.69 -6.46
N LEU A 26 -66.42 12.83 -5.35
CA LEU A 26 -65.05 13.33 -5.37
C LEU A 26 -64.13 12.44 -6.23
N GLY A 27 -64.30 11.12 -6.18
CA GLY A 27 -63.58 10.17 -7.03
C GLY A 27 -63.83 10.36 -8.52
N HIS A 28 -65.05 10.77 -8.91
CA HIS A 28 -65.40 11.04 -10.31
C HIS A 28 -64.91 12.40 -10.81
N ILE A 29 -64.88 13.40 -9.95
CA ILE A 29 -64.46 14.76 -10.30
C ILE A 29 -62.94 14.87 -10.32
N MET A 30 -62.26 14.19 -9.40
CA MET A 30 -60.83 14.31 -9.23
C MET A 30 -60.05 13.51 -10.28
N PRO A 31 -59.08 14.12 -10.98
CA PRO A 31 -58.33 13.44 -12.02
C PRO A 31 -57.25 12.49 -11.47
N THR A 32 -56.80 11.57 -12.31
CA THR A 32 -55.66 10.67 -12.02
C THR A 32 -54.29 11.33 -12.22
N SER A 33 -54.26 12.48 -12.90
CA SER A 33 -53.10 13.36 -13.01
C SER A 33 -53.53 14.81 -13.27
N PHE A 34 -52.73 15.75 -12.79
CA PHE A 34 -52.90 17.18 -13.06
C PHE A 34 -51.98 17.68 -14.19
N GLU A 35 -51.29 16.76 -14.87
CA GLU A 35 -50.38 17.10 -15.95
C GLU A 35 -51.13 17.76 -17.13
N GLY A 36 -50.67 18.95 -17.54
CA GLY A 36 -51.28 19.71 -18.63
C GLY A 36 -52.60 20.42 -18.28
N ARG A 37 -53.05 20.40 -17.03
CA ARG A 37 -54.27 21.12 -16.60
C ARG A 37 -53.98 22.57 -16.21
N PRO A 38 -54.84 23.54 -16.60
CA PRO A 38 -54.67 24.93 -16.22
C PRO A 38 -54.80 25.13 -14.70
N GLU A 39 -55.67 24.35 -14.05
CA GLU A 39 -55.87 24.32 -12.59
C GLU A 39 -54.57 23.98 -11.83
N ALA A 40 -53.69 23.16 -12.42
CA ALA A 40 -52.43 22.77 -11.80
C ALA A 40 -51.45 23.95 -11.66
N ASN A 41 -51.48 24.86 -12.65
CA ASN A 41 -50.68 26.08 -12.64
C ASN A 41 -51.17 27.08 -11.59
N GLU A 42 -52.47 27.09 -11.26
CA GLU A 42 -52.98 27.96 -10.19
C GLU A 42 -52.52 27.49 -8.80
N ILE A 43 -52.36 26.18 -8.61
CA ILE A 43 -52.01 25.60 -7.30
C ILE A 43 -50.52 25.67 -7.01
N VAL A 44 -49.64 25.45 -8.02
CA VAL A 44 -48.19 25.32 -7.80
C VAL A 44 -47.37 26.32 -8.66
N GLY A 45 -48.01 27.02 -9.59
CA GLY A 45 -47.33 27.86 -10.56
C GLY A 45 -46.68 29.11 -9.95
N GLU A 46 -47.23 29.68 -8.88
CA GLU A 46 -46.63 30.86 -8.22
C GLU A 46 -45.30 30.51 -7.52
N GLU A 47 -45.27 29.39 -6.78
CA GLU A 47 -44.05 28.94 -6.08
C GLU A 47 -42.97 28.48 -7.07
N ILE A 48 -43.34 27.69 -8.07
CA ILE A 48 -42.41 27.27 -9.13
C ILE A 48 -41.92 28.49 -9.92
N GLY A 49 -42.82 29.43 -10.22
CA GLY A 49 -42.49 30.69 -10.91
C GLY A 49 -41.43 31.50 -10.18
N LYS A 50 -41.56 31.69 -8.86
CA LYS A 50 -40.56 32.39 -8.03
C LYS A 50 -39.19 31.71 -8.07
N ILE A 51 -39.13 30.38 -8.05
CA ILE A 51 -37.87 29.64 -8.09
C ILE A 51 -37.20 29.75 -9.47
N VAL A 52 -38.00 29.65 -10.54
CA VAL A 52 -37.51 29.81 -11.92
C VAL A 52 -37.00 31.22 -12.15
N GLU A 53 -37.70 32.23 -11.64
CA GLU A 53 -37.26 33.63 -11.73
C GLU A 53 -35.94 33.87 -10.98
N ASN A 54 -35.80 33.31 -9.76
CA ASN A 54 -34.56 33.38 -9.01
C ASN A 54 -33.39 32.71 -9.74
N GLN A 55 -33.62 31.53 -10.34
CA GLN A 55 -32.63 30.82 -11.16
C GLN A 55 -32.19 31.69 -12.35
N LYS A 56 -33.14 32.28 -13.07
CA LYS A 56 -32.86 33.17 -14.21
C LYS A 56 -32.08 34.42 -13.80
N ASN A 57 -32.38 35.00 -12.63
CA ASN A 57 -31.64 36.15 -12.11
C ASN A 57 -30.18 35.80 -11.80
N LEU A 58 -29.92 34.61 -11.23
CA LEU A 58 -28.56 34.13 -10.96
C LEU A 58 -27.79 33.84 -12.26
N GLU A 59 -28.46 33.29 -13.28
CA GLU A 59 -27.88 33.07 -14.61
C GLU A 59 -27.50 34.40 -15.29
N ASN A 60 -28.37 35.41 -15.24
CA ASN A 60 -28.07 36.75 -15.76
C ASN A 60 -26.87 37.38 -15.04
N GLN A 61 -26.81 37.28 -13.71
CA GLN A 61 -25.66 37.77 -12.92
C GLN A 61 -24.36 37.05 -13.28
N TYR A 62 -24.42 35.75 -13.55
CA TYR A 62 -23.27 34.98 -14.00
C TYR A 62 -22.76 35.49 -15.36
N GLU A 63 -23.66 35.70 -16.33
CA GLU A 63 -23.30 36.23 -17.65
C GLU A 63 -22.63 37.60 -17.54
N GLU A 64 -23.16 38.51 -16.71
CA GLU A 64 -22.57 39.83 -16.46
C GLU A 64 -21.16 39.73 -15.84
N LEU A 65 -20.96 38.86 -14.86
CA LEU A 65 -19.65 38.66 -14.21
C LEU A 65 -18.63 38.03 -15.16
N ILE A 66 -19.06 37.16 -16.07
CA ILE A 66 -18.20 36.58 -17.12
C ILE A 66 -17.81 37.65 -18.14
N ALA A 67 -18.75 38.50 -18.57
CA ALA A 67 -18.46 39.63 -19.45
C ALA A 67 -17.47 40.62 -18.79
N LYS A 68 -17.66 40.92 -17.51
CA LYS A 68 -16.76 41.77 -16.70
C LYS A 68 -15.37 41.15 -16.56
N ARG A 69 -15.27 39.83 -16.39
CA ARG A 69 -14.00 39.08 -16.37
C ARG A 69 -13.24 39.22 -17.69
N ALA A 70 -13.94 39.12 -18.82
CA ALA A 70 -13.34 39.25 -20.14
C ALA A 70 -12.74 40.65 -20.35
N GLY A 71 -13.40 41.70 -19.86
CA GLY A 71 -12.86 43.07 -19.88
C GLY A 71 -11.64 43.28 -18.96
N LEU A 72 -11.66 42.70 -17.75
CA LEU A 72 -10.59 42.85 -16.75
C LEU A 72 -9.30 42.10 -17.10
N LYS A 73 -9.38 41.02 -17.90
CA LYS A 73 -8.19 40.26 -18.37
C LYS A 73 -7.24 41.08 -19.25
N SER A 74 -7.70 42.18 -19.84
CA SER A 74 -6.92 43.02 -20.75
C SER A 74 -6.01 44.04 -20.05
N SER A 75 -6.12 44.19 -18.72
CA SER A 75 -5.41 45.21 -17.93
C SER A 75 -4.58 44.60 -16.80
N ARG A 76 -3.24 44.70 -16.86
CA ARG A 76 -2.33 44.19 -15.81
C ARG A 76 -2.43 44.94 -14.47
N LYS A 77 -3.09 46.10 -14.41
CA LYS A 77 -3.26 46.89 -13.18
C LYS A 77 -4.43 46.44 -12.30
N ASP A 78 -5.30 45.55 -12.79
CA ASP A 78 -6.56 45.19 -12.13
C ASP A 78 -6.53 43.85 -11.37
N SER A 79 -5.35 43.36 -10.97
CA SER A 79 -5.19 42.04 -10.33
C SER A 79 -6.08 41.83 -9.09
N GLY A 80 -6.33 42.87 -8.28
CA GLY A 80 -7.24 42.78 -7.12
C GLY A 80 -8.71 42.67 -7.51
N ARG A 81 -9.13 43.41 -8.55
CA ARG A 81 -10.51 43.38 -9.07
C ARG A 81 -10.81 42.08 -9.82
N LEU A 82 -9.80 41.49 -10.47
CA LEU A 82 -9.91 40.18 -11.10
C LEU A 82 -10.16 39.08 -10.05
N LYS A 83 -9.43 39.10 -8.92
CA LYS A 83 -9.63 38.16 -7.82
C LYS A 83 -11.03 38.27 -7.20
N SER A 84 -11.48 39.50 -6.92
CA SER A 84 -12.85 39.73 -6.41
C SER A 84 -13.90 39.23 -7.40
N ASN A 85 -13.72 39.47 -8.70
CA ASN A 85 -14.66 38.98 -9.72
C ASN A 85 -14.65 37.45 -9.83
N GLU A 86 -13.50 36.78 -9.61
CA GLU A 86 -13.44 35.31 -9.58
C GLU A 86 -14.12 34.73 -8.35
N GLU A 87 -14.05 35.41 -7.20
CA GLU A 87 -14.79 35.05 -5.98
C GLU A 87 -16.31 35.22 -6.17
N ASP A 88 -16.75 36.35 -6.74
CA ASP A 88 -18.16 36.61 -7.06
C ASP A 88 -18.73 35.56 -8.05
N ILE A 89 -17.94 35.17 -9.07
CA ILE A 89 -18.31 34.08 -9.97
C ILE A 89 -18.46 32.78 -9.20
N GLY A 90 -17.53 32.45 -8.30
CA GLY A 90 -17.61 31.27 -7.46
C GLY A 90 -18.89 31.25 -6.61
N ASN A 91 -19.25 32.40 -6.03
CA ASN A 91 -20.47 32.55 -5.22
C ASN A 91 -21.74 32.39 -6.05
N VAL A 92 -21.83 33.02 -7.22
CA VAL A 92 -23.00 32.89 -8.13
C VAL A 92 -23.12 31.45 -8.65
N VAL A 93 -22.02 30.80 -9.03
CA VAL A 93 -22.04 29.38 -9.43
C VAL A 93 -22.52 28.48 -8.29
N GLY A 94 -22.08 28.74 -7.05
CA GLY A 94 -22.60 28.08 -5.86
C GLY A 94 -24.10 28.31 -5.68
N GLY A 95 -24.57 29.55 -5.85
CA GLY A 95 -25.97 29.94 -5.81
C GLY A 95 -26.83 29.23 -6.86
N ILE A 96 -26.38 29.20 -8.13
CA ILE A 96 -27.04 28.47 -9.23
C ILE A 96 -27.19 26.99 -8.89
N ARG A 97 -26.13 26.38 -8.34
CA ARG A 97 -26.16 24.96 -7.95
C ARG A 97 -27.18 24.70 -6.84
N HIS A 98 -27.25 25.58 -5.84
CA HIS A 98 -28.24 25.51 -4.77
C HIS A 98 -29.67 25.75 -5.28
N ALA A 99 -29.88 26.74 -6.15
CA ALA A 99 -31.18 27.04 -6.73
C ALA A 99 -31.69 25.88 -7.61
N ALA A 100 -30.84 25.28 -8.44
CA ALA A 100 -31.17 24.09 -9.22
C ALA A 100 -31.52 22.88 -8.34
N GLN A 101 -30.78 22.66 -7.24
CA GLN A 101 -31.08 21.59 -6.28
C GLN A 101 -32.41 21.86 -5.55
N SER A 102 -32.67 23.11 -5.17
CA SER A 102 -33.92 23.52 -4.54
C SER A 102 -35.11 23.32 -5.49
N PHE A 103 -34.98 23.73 -6.76
CA PHE A 103 -35.98 23.52 -7.79
C PHE A 103 -36.34 22.03 -7.95
N GLY A 104 -35.33 21.16 -8.08
CA GLY A 104 -35.56 19.71 -8.20
C GLY A 104 -36.23 19.12 -6.95
N LYS A 105 -35.96 19.65 -5.75
CA LYS A 105 -36.62 19.24 -4.51
C LYS A 105 -38.07 19.71 -4.47
N THR A 106 -38.34 20.97 -4.78
CA THR A 106 -39.70 21.54 -4.80
C THR A 106 -40.58 20.81 -5.82
N LEU A 107 -40.04 20.51 -7.01
CA LEU A 107 -40.78 19.77 -8.03
C LEU A 107 -41.18 18.36 -7.56
N LYS A 108 -40.27 17.66 -6.84
CA LYS A 108 -40.55 16.35 -6.23
C LYS A 108 -41.51 16.42 -5.04
N GLN A 109 -41.56 17.56 -4.36
CA GLN A 109 -42.45 17.80 -3.22
C GLN A 109 -43.77 18.47 -3.63
N SER A 110 -44.00 18.65 -4.93
CA SER A 110 -45.23 19.25 -5.42
C SER A 110 -46.46 18.44 -4.95
N PRO A 111 -47.50 19.09 -4.42
CA PRO A 111 -48.72 18.40 -4.02
C PRO A 111 -49.42 17.71 -5.21
N LEU A 112 -49.09 18.12 -6.44
CA LEU A 112 -49.68 17.61 -7.68
C LEU A 112 -48.79 16.63 -8.44
N THR A 113 -47.78 16.03 -7.80
CA THR A 113 -47.06 14.92 -8.43
C THR A 113 -48.00 13.74 -8.69
N THR A 114 -47.76 13.00 -9.77
CA THR A 114 -48.56 11.82 -10.11
C THR A 114 -48.63 10.84 -8.94
N ASP A 115 -47.53 10.61 -8.23
CA ASP A 115 -47.48 9.72 -7.06
C ASP A 115 -48.41 10.20 -5.92
N ASN A 116 -48.44 11.51 -5.66
CA ASN A 116 -49.30 12.08 -4.62
C ASN A 116 -50.79 11.99 -5.00
N VAL A 117 -51.11 12.21 -6.28
CA VAL A 117 -52.49 12.11 -6.80
C VAL A 117 -52.97 10.66 -6.78
N VAL A 118 -52.12 9.71 -7.19
CA VAL A 118 -52.39 8.27 -7.11
C VAL A 118 -52.65 7.87 -5.66
N LYS A 119 -51.74 8.23 -4.74
CA LYS A 119 -51.90 7.95 -3.32
C LYS A 119 -53.20 8.52 -2.76
N LEU A 120 -53.52 9.77 -3.10
CA LEU A 120 -54.73 10.41 -2.59
C LEU A 120 -56.02 9.72 -3.11
N GLN A 121 -56.01 9.22 -4.34
CA GLN A 121 -57.11 8.38 -4.85
C GLN A 121 -57.20 7.03 -4.14
N GLU A 122 -56.06 6.40 -3.82
CA GLU A 122 -56.00 5.18 -2.99
C GLU A 122 -56.55 5.43 -1.59
N ASP A 123 -56.13 6.50 -0.92
CA ASP A 123 -56.58 6.89 0.42
C ASP A 123 -58.09 7.18 0.43
N ARG A 124 -58.60 7.86 -0.61
CA ARG A 124 -60.04 8.12 -0.81
C ARG A 124 -60.83 6.83 -0.99
N ASN A 125 -60.37 5.94 -1.88
CA ASN A 125 -61.01 4.64 -2.11
C ASN A 125 -61.05 3.81 -0.82
N PHE A 126 -59.92 3.74 -0.11
CA PHE A 126 -59.82 3.03 1.17
C PHE A 126 -60.83 3.56 2.19
N LEU A 127 -60.94 4.88 2.32
CA LEU A 127 -61.91 5.50 3.22
C LEU A 127 -63.36 5.19 2.78
N GLN A 128 -63.66 5.32 1.49
CA GLN A 128 -64.98 5.00 0.95
C GLN A 128 -65.36 3.55 1.24
N ASP A 129 -64.46 2.60 1.02
CA ASP A 129 -64.70 1.17 1.24
C ASP A 129 -64.93 0.83 2.71
N ILE A 130 -64.20 1.46 3.64
CA ILE A 130 -64.39 1.27 5.07
C ILE A 130 -65.73 1.85 5.51
N LEU A 131 -66.00 3.10 5.16
CA LEU A 131 -67.23 3.77 5.56
C LEU A 131 -68.47 3.09 4.96
N SER A 132 -68.39 2.57 3.73
CA SER A 132 -69.47 1.79 3.12
C SER A 132 -69.74 0.50 3.89
N ARG A 133 -68.69 -0.22 4.28
CA ARG A 133 -68.81 -1.45 5.09
C ARG A 133 -69.37 -1.14 6.48
N THR A 134 -68.89 -0.09 7.14
CA THR A 134 -69.40 0.36 8.45
C THR A 134 -70.86 0.80 8.36
N LEU A 135 -71.24 1.52 7.30
CA LEU A 135 -72.61 1.93 7.06
C LEU A 135 -73.55 0.72 6.90
N GLU A 136 -73.12 -0.28 6.13
CA GLU A 136 -73.88 -1.52 5.97
C GLU A 136 -74.00 -2.29 7.29
N GLU A 137 -72.91 -2.38 8.06
CA GLU A 137 -72.89 -2.98 9.39
C GLU A 137 -73.86 -2.28 10.36
N ILE A 138 -73.83 -0.94 10.42
CA ILE A 138 -74.73 -0.15 11.28
C ILE A 138 -76.19 -0.39 10.88
N LYS A 139 -76.50 -0.41 9.58
CA LYS A 139 -77.86 -0.65 9.06
C LYS A 139 -78.38 -2.05 9.40
N GLN A 140 -77.52 -3.07 9.44
CA GLN A 140 -77.91 -4.47 9.61
C GLN A 140 -77.88 -4.94 11.08
N THR A 141 -76.87 -4.52 11.84
CA THR A 141 -76.56 -5.10 13.17
C THR A 141 -76.39 -4.04 14.27
N CYS A 142 -76.55 -2.75 13.96
CA CYS A 142 -76.29 -1.64 14.88
C CYS A 142 -74.90 -1.75 15.55
N SER A 143 -73.89 -2.16 14.77
CA SER A 143 -72.50 -2.34 15.19
C SER A 143 -71.57 -1.59 14.23
N PHE A 144 -70.33 -1.33 14.67
CA PHE A 144 -69.29 -0.63 13.90
C PHE A 144 -67.91 -1.30 14.05
N GLU A 145 -67.91 -2.61 14.29
CA GLU A 145 -66.70 -3.40 14.53
C GLU A 145 -65.77 -3.37 13.31
N ALA A 146 -66.30 -3.31 12.08
CA ALA A 146 -65.49 -3.19 10.87
C ALA A 146 -64.60 -1.93 10.88
N LEU A 147 -65.11 -0.81 11.44
CA LEU A 147 -64.31 0.41 11.60
C LEU A 147 -63.24 0.23 12.68
N VAL A 148 -63.60 -0.42 13.80
CA VAL A 148 -62.67 -0.70 14.91
C VAL A 148 -61.51 -1.58 14.43
N GLU A 149 -61.81 -2.65 13.71
CA GLU A 149 -60.83 -3.56 13.12
C GLU A 149 -59.94 -2.83 12.11
N ALA A 150 -60.50 -2.04 11.20
CA ALA A 150 -59.72 -1.28 10.22
C ALA A 150 -58.79 -0.26 10.88
N VAL A 151 -59.26 0.47 11.90
CA VAL A 151 -58.44 1.43 12.65
C VAL A 151 -57.31 0.71 13.41
N ASN A 152 -57.59 -0.44 14.01
CA ASN A 152 -56.57 -1.21 14.71
C ASN A 152 -55.53 -1.80 13.75
N ALA A 153 -55.96 -2.27 12.58
CA ALA A 153 -55.07 -2.75 11.53
C ALA A 153 -54.13 -1.63 11.03
N GLU A 154 -54.65 -0.43 10.74
CA GLU A 154 -53.82 0.70 10.31
C GLU A 154 -52.90 1.22 11.43
N LYS A 155 -53.34 1.19 12.69
CA LYS A 155 -52.44 1.47 13.83
C LYS A 155 -51.28 0.46 13.91
N SER A 156 -51.54 -0.83 13.73
CA SER A 156 -50.50 -1.87 13.75
C SER A 156 -49.53 -1.68 12.58
N LYS A 157 -50.05 -1.50 11.36
CA LYS A 157 -49.25 -1.25 10.16
C LYS A 157 -48.37 -0.01 10.32
N LYS A 158 -48.90 1.07 10.89
CA LYS A 158 -48.12 2.28 11.21
C LYS A 158 -46.99 1.99 12.20
N ALA A 159 -47.24 1.19 13.23
CA ALA A 159 -46.21 0.80 14.20
C ALA A 159 -45.09 -0.04 13.56
N GLU A 160 -45.44 -0.98 12.67
CA GLU A 160 -44.47 -1.79 11.92
C GLU A 160 -43.58 -0.94 10.99
N ILE A 161 -44.17 0.01 10.28
CA ILE A 161 -43.43 0.96 9.44
C ILE A 161 -42.49 1.80 10.30
N GLN A 162 -42.95 2.33 11.43
CA GLN A 162 -42.10 3.09 12.36
C GLN A 162 -40.93 2.25 12.89
N GLN A 163 -41.18 0.99 13.26
CA GLN A 163 -40.11 0.09 13.69
C GLN A 163 -39.10 -0.18 12.57
N THR A 164 -39.58 -0.35 11.34
CA THR A 164 -38.71 -0.55 10.16
C THR A 164 -37.84 0.68 9.91
N ILE A 165 -38.41 1.89 10.00
CA ILE A 165 -37.66 3.16 9.88
C ILE A 165 -36.57 3.24 10.94
N LEU A 166 -36.89 2.97 12.22
CA LEU A 166 -35.90 3.02 13.30
C LEU A 166 -34.74 2.04 13.07
N LYS A 167 -35.04 0.81 12.63
CA LYS A 167 -34.03 -0.19 12.29
C LYS A 167 -33.16 0.23 11.10
N GLU A 168 -33.76 0.83 10.07
CA GLU A 168 -33.01 1.37 8.92
C GLU A 168 -32.08 2.51 9.37
N GLU A 169 -32.56 3.45 10.17
CA GLU A 169 -31.76 4.57 10.66
C GLU A 169 -30.58 4.11 11.51
N GLU A 170 -30.79 3.12 12.39
CA GLU A 170 -29.73 2.51 13.20
C GLU A 170 -28.71 1.79 12.32
N GLY A 171 -29.17 0.94 11.39
CA GLY A 171 -28.29 0.26 10.43
C GLY A 171 -27.50 1.25 9.57
N ARG A 172 -28.10 2.37 9.16
CA ARG A 172 -27.42 3.42 8.40
C ARG A 172 -26.32 4.11 9.21
N LYS A 173 -26.55 4.34 10.51
CA LYS A 173 -25.52 4.88 11.42
C LYS A 173 -24.38 3.87 11.61
N GLU A 174 -24.70 2.59 11.77
CA GLU A 174 -23.71 1.53 11.91
C GLU A 174 -22.85 1.37 10.66
N ILE A 175 -23.45 1.35 9.47
CA ILE A 175 -22.73 1.32 8.18
C ILE A 175 -21.76 2.50 8.08
N LYS A 176 -22.20 3.71 8.41
CA LYS A 176 -21.33 4.90 8.38
C LYS A 176 -20.15 4.78 9.36
N ASN A 177 -20.39 4.23 10.55
CA ASN A 177 -19.34 3.99 11.53
C ASN A 177 -18.33 2.94 11.05
N LEU A 178 -18.80 1.82 10.51
CA LEU A 178 -17.96 0.75 9.97
C LEU A 178 -17.14 1.24 8.78
N GLN A 179 -17.73 2.04 7.88
CA GLN A 179 -16.99 2.66 6.77
C GLN A 179 -15.85 3.55 7.27
N LYS A 180 -16.07 4.34 8.33
CA LYS A 180 -15.04 5.16 8.96
C LYS A 180 -13.93 4.29 9.58
N GLN A 181 -14.28 3.21 10.26
CA GLN A 181 -13.30 2.28 10.83
C GLN A 181 -12.45 1.61 9.75
N ILE A 182 -13.06 1.15 8.65
CA ILE A 182 -12.34 0.57 7.50
C ILE A 182 -11.36 1.60 6.93
N GLN A 183 -11.79 2.86 6.77
CA GLN A 183 -10.91 3.92 6.26
C GLN A 183 -9.73 4.18 7.21
N ASN A 184 -9.97 4.26 8.51
CA ASN A 184 -8.91 4.46 9.50
C ASN A 184 -7.89 3.30 9.47
N ILE A 185 -8.37 2.05 9.47
CA ILE A 185 -7.50 0.87 9.40
C ILE A 185 -6.67 0.88 8.12
N LYS A 186 -7.24 1.29 6.97
CA LYS A 186 -6.48 1.41 5.72
C LYS A 186 -5.33 2.41 5.83
N ILE A 187 -5.58 3.57 6.45
CA ILE A 187 -4.55 4.60 6.66
C ILE A 187 -3.46 4.06 7.60
N GLU A 188 -3.84 3.48 8.73
CA GLU A 188 -2.88 2.89 9.68
C GLU A 188 -2.02 1.80 9.05
N ARG A 189 -2.62 0.93 8.22
CA ARG A 189 -1.88 -0.14 7.52
C ARG A 189 -0.94 0.41 6.45
N GLU A 190 -1.32 1.46 5.75
CA GLU A 190 -0.44 2.13 4.79
C GLU A 190 0.78 2.74 5.49
N ASP A 191 0.56 3.41 6.63
CA ASP A 191 1.65 3.96 7.45
C ASP A 191 2.59 2.86 7.97
N GLU A 192 2.04 1.73 8.45
CA GLU A 192 2.85 0.57 8.86
C GLU A 192 3.68 0.01 7.70
N ILE A 193 3.12 -0.10 6.50
CA ILE A 193 3.83 -0.56 5.30
C ILE A 193 4.96 0.39 4.96
N GLN A 194 4.72 1.70 5.01
CA GLN A 194 5.74 2.71 4.75
C GLN A 194 6.89 2.63 5.77
N GLN A 195 6.58 2.51 7.06
CA GLN A 195 7.60 2.34 8.11
C GLN A 195 8.43 1.06 7.91
N ARG A 196 7.79 -0.05 7.57
CA ARG A 196 8.49 -1.31 7.27
C ARG A 196 9.38 -1.19 6.03
N ASN A 197 8.92 -0.52 4.99
CA ASN A 197 9.71 -0.29 3.78
C ASN A 197 10.94 0.57 4.06
N GLN A 198 10.81 1.60 4.89
CA GLN A 198 11.95 2.41 5.34
C GLN A 198 12.96 1.56 6.14
N MET A 199 12.48 0.70 7.04
CA MET A 199 13.35 -0.22 7.79
C MET A 199 14.08 -1.19 6.86
N ILE A 200 13.39 -1.76 5.86
CA ILE A 200 13.99 -2.65 4.86
C ILE A 200 15.09 -1.91 4.07
N ALA A 201 14.85 -0.66 3.67
CA ALA A 201 15.86 0.13 2.98
C ALA A 201 17.09 0.36 3.86
N HIS A 202 16.89 0.78 5.11
CA HIS A 202 17.98 0.99 6.06
C HIS A 202 18.82 -0.28 6.29
N LEU A 203 18.17 -1.43 6.49
CA LEU A 203 18.87 -2.71 6.68
C LEU A 203 19.60 -3.18 5.41
N LYS A 204 19.07 -2.87 4.22
CA LYS A 204 19.76 -3.14 2.96
C LYS A 204 21.05 -2.33 2.84
N ASP A 205 21.01 -1.05 3.19
CA ASP A 205 22.18 -0.18 3.17
C ASP A 205 23.25 -0.67 4.14
N GLN A 206 22.87 -1.00 5.37
CA GLN A 206 23.78 -1.57 6.37
C GLN A 206 24.40 -2.90 5.90
N LEU A 207 23.61 -3.77 5.28
CA LEU A 207 24.11 -5.04 4.73
C LEU A 207 25.11 -4.80 3.60
N GLN A 208 24.85 -3.83 2.72
CA GLN A 208 25.73 -3.50 1.62
C GLN A 208 27.05 -2.89 2.13
N GLU A 209 26.99 -2.01 3.13
CA GLU A 209 28.17 -1.45 3.79
C GLU A 209 29.03 -2.55 4.43
N MET A 210 28.41 -3.43 5.23
CA MET A 210 29.07 -4.57 5.86
C MET A 210 29.73 -5.49 4.81
N LYS A 211 29.03 -5.81 3.72
CA LYS A 211 29.59 -6.62 2.63
C LYS A 211 30.80 -5.95 1.98
N ALA A 212 30.75 -4.65 1.74
CA ALA A 212 31.86 -3.92 1.16
C ALA A 212 33.07 -3.92 2.09
N LYS A 213 32.86 -3.64 3.38
CA LYS A 213 33.90 -3.65 4.41
C LYS A 213 34.55 -5.01 4.57
N THR A 214 33.77 -6.08 4.76
CA THR A 214 34.29 -7.44 4.90
C THR A 214 35.05 -7.90 3.66
N ASN A 215 34.60 -7.55 2.46
CA ASN A 215 35.32 -7.87 1.22
C ASN A 215 36.68 -7.15 1.14
N MET A 216 36.73 -5.86 1.50
CA MET A 216 37.99 -5.12 1.56
C MET A 216 38.95 -5.69 2.61
N GLU A 217 38.46 -5.95 3.82
CA GLU A 217 39.24 -6.57 4.90
C GLU A 217 39.76 -7.94 4.48
N GLY A 218 38.94 -8.78 3.84
CA GLY A 218 39.34 -10.08 3.32
C GLY A 218 40.46 -9.98 2.29
N LYS A 219 40.36 -9.06 1.32
CA LYS A 219 41.43 -8.81 0.34
C LYS A 219 42.72 -8.32 1.00
N TYR A 220 42.61 -7.45 1.98
CA TYR A 220 43.76 -6.92 2.71
C TYR A 220 44.49 -8.05 3.48
N ILE A 221 43.75 -8.84 4.26
CA ILE A 221 44.29 -9.97 5.03
C ILE A 221 44.91 -11.01 4.10
N GLN A 222 44.25 -11.34 2.99
CA GLN A 222 44.81 -12.25 1.99
C GLN A 222 46.13 -11.71 1.44
N LYS A 223 46.19 -10.42 1.10
CA LYS A 223 47.40 -9.82 0.53
C LYS A 223 48.55 -9.79 1.54
N ASP A 224 48.25 -9.48 2.79
CA ASP A 224 49.21 -9.47 3.89
C ASP A 224 49.80 -10.88 4.11
N ALA A 225 48.94 -11.91 4.14
CA ALA A 225 49.36 -13.30 4.24
C ALA A 225 50.23 -13.74 3.04
N GLU A 226 49.83 -13.40 1.81
CA GLU A 226 50.62 -13.68 0.59
C GLU A 226 52.02 -13.05 0.67
N VAL A 227 52.10 -11.79 1.10
CA VAL A 227 53.38 -11.08 1.24
C VAL A 227 54.24 -11.71 2.32
N ALA A 228 53.67 -12.06 3.47
CA ALA A 228 54.37 -12.73 4.56
C ALA A 228 54.95 -14.09 4.13
N VAL A 229 54.16 -14.90 3.42
CA VAL A 229 54.61 -16.18 2.85
C VAL A 229 55.73 -15.94 1.83
N TYR A 230 55.55 -15.01 0.88
CA TYR A 230 56.54 -14.71 -0.13
C TYR A 230 57.87 -14.22 0.46
N GLN A 231 57.82 -13.32 1.45
CA GLN A 231 59.01 -12.84 2.16
C GLN A 231 59.74 -13.98 2.87
N THR A 232 58.99 -14.85 3.56
CA THR A 232 59.54 -16.02 4.25
C THR A 232 60.20 -16.97 3.26
N GLN A 233 59.51 -17.30 2.18
CA GLN A 233 60.03 -18.17 1.12
C GLN A 233 61.29 -17.60 0.48
N LYS A 234 61.33 -16.29 0.20
CA LYS A 234 62.52 -15.61 -0.35
C LYS A 234 63.69 -15.64 0.63
N LYS A 235 63.44 -15.43 1.92
CA LYS A 235 64.48 -15.53 2.96
C LYS A 235 65.03 -16.95 3.05
N CYS A 236 64.17 -17.96 3.08
CA CYS A 236 64.59 -19.36 3.08
C CYS A 236 65.42 -19.71 1.84
N SER A 237 64.96 -19.31 0.65
CA SER A 237 65.68 -19.55 -0.61
C SER A 237 67.08 -18.91 -0.64
N LEU A 238 67.24 -17.70 -0.10
CA LEU A 238 68.54 -17.04 0.01
C LEU A 238 69.49 -17.78 0.95
N ILE A 239 68.98 -18.19 2.13
CA ILE A 239 69.77 -18.98 3.10
C ILE A 239 70.16 -20.34 2.49
N GLU A 240 69.22 -21.00 1.82
CA GLU A 240 69.49 -22.27 1.14
C GLU A 240 70.56 -22.12 0.05
N LYS A 241 70.51 -21.03 -0.73
CA LYS A 241 71.54 -20.72 -1.73
C LYS A 241 72.91 -20.52 -1.08
N GLN A 242 72.99 -19.76 0.00
CA GLN A 242 74.23 -19.54 0.74
C GLN A 242 74.82 -20.85 1.28
N LEU A 243 73.98 -21.71 1.87
CA LEU A 243 74.41 -23.02 2.36
C LEU A 243 74.87 -23.92 1.22
N ARG A 244 74.23 -23.87 0.05
CA ARG A 244 74.67 -24.61 -1.15
C ARG A 244 76.04 -24.14 -1.64
N GLU A 245 76.26 -22.83 -1.72
CA GLU A 245 77.56 -22.24 -2.07
C GLU A 245 78.64 -22.63 -1.06
N GLU A 246 78.31 -22.67 0.24
CA GLU A 246 79.25 -23.11 1.29
C GLU A 246 79.59 -24.61 1.19
N ILE A 247 78.60 -25.47 0.90
CA ILE A 247 78.82 -26.89 0.65
C ILE A 247 79.73 -27.10 -0.56
N GLU A 248 79.51 -26.37 -1.66
CA GLU A 248 80.32 -26.46 -2.87
C GLU A 248 81.78 -26.06 -2.58
N LEU A 249 81.99 -24.95 -1.88
CA LEU A 249 83.32 -24.49 -1.48
C LEU A 249 84.04 -25.45 -0.51
N LEU A 250 83.30 -26.07 0.41
CA LEU A 250 83.86 -27.11 1.29
C LEU A 250 84.23 -28.37 0.51
N ASN A 251 83.42 -28.78 -0.47
CA ASN A 251 83.73 -29.92 -1.33
C ASN A 251 84.98 -29.64 -2.20
N GLU A 252 85.12 -28.44 -2.75
CA GLU A 252 86.34 -28.03 -3.47
C GLU A 252 87.58 -28.15 -2.58
N LYS A 253 87.49 -27.67 -1.33
CA LYS A 253 88.58 -27.79 -0.35
C LYS A 253 88.91 -29.25 0.00
N ILE A 254 87.89 -30.09 0.18
CA ILE A 254 88.09 -31.53 0.43
C ILE A 254 88.80 -32.19 -0.75
N ASN A 255 88.34 -31.94 -1.99
CA ASN A 255 88.96 -32.50 -3.19
C ASN A 255 90.41 -32.05 -3.37
N GLU A 256 90.69 -30.77 -3.07
CA GLU A 256 92.05 -30.23 -3.11
C GLU A 256 92.95 -30.91 -2.06
N GLU A 257 92.48 -31.06 -0.83
CA GLU A 257 93.20 -31.75 0.24
C GLU A 257 93.43 -33.22 -0.10
N GLU A 258 92.42 -33.91 -0.63
CA GLU A 258 92.54 -35.29 -1.11
C GLU A 258 93.59 -35.41 -2.22
N ARG A 259 93.63 -34.47 -3.18
CA ARG A 259 94.64 -34.45 -4.24
C ARG A 259 96.04 -34.22 -3.68
N VAL A 260 96.22 -33.20 -2.85
CA VAL A 260 97.52 -32.89 -2.24
C VAL A 260 98.00 -34.06 -1.38
N ASN A 261 97.12 -34.69 -0.60
CA ASN A 261 97.46 -35.87 0.19
C ASN A 261 97.87 -37.05 -0.70
N GLN A 262 97.16 -37.31 -1.81
CA GLN A 262 97.56 -38.33 -2.79
C GLN A 262 98.93 -38.06 -3.40
N GLU A 263 99.23 -36.81 -3.78
CA GLU A 263 100.53 -36.40 -4.31
C GLU A 263 101.65 -36.57 -3.27
N ILE A 264 101.40 -36.19 -2.02
CA ILE A 264 102.34 -36.38 -0.90
C ILE A 264 102.57 -37.88 -0.64
N GLU A 265 101.51 -38.68 -0.55
CA GLU A 265 101.61 -40.13 -0.37
C GLU A 265 102.40 -40.79 -1.50
N GLN A 266 102.18 -40.35 -2.75
CA GLN A 266 102.90 -40.87 -3.91
C GLN A 266 104.39 -40.48 -3.84
N TYR A 267 104.71 -39.22 -3.54
CA TYR A 267 106.08 -38.77 -3.35
C TYR A 267 106.80 -39.56 -2.24
N LEU A 268 106.15 -39.75 -1.09
CA LEU A 268 106.69 -40.51 0.03
C LEU A 268 106.92 -41.98 -0.34
N LYS A 269 105.97 -42.63 -1.04
CA LYS A 269 106.14 -44.01 -1.53
C LYS A 269 107.32 -44.13 -2.49
N THR A 270 107.42 -43.23 -3.48
CA THR A 270 108.54 -43.24 -4.44
C THR A 270 109.87 -43.05 -3.72
N HIS A 271 109.96 -42.09 -2.80
CA HIS A 271 111.20 -41.85 -2.06
C HIS A 271 111.54 -42.99 -1.09
N GLN A 272 110.55 -43.63 -0.48
CA GLN A 272 110.74 -44.85 0.30
C GLN A 272 111.35 -45.96 -0.58
N THR A 273 110.80 -46.21 -1.78
CA THR A 273 111.35 -47.18 -2.72
C THR A 273 112.78 -46.84 -3.13
N GLU A 274 113.09 -45.57 -3.41
CA GLU A 274 114.47 -45.13 -3.71
C GLU A 274 115.45 -45.38 -2.55
N LEU A 275 114.99 -45.20 -1.31
CA LEU A 275 115.80 -45.47 -0.11
C LEU A 275 115.98 -46.97 0.11
N GLU A 276 114.93 -47.77 -0.09
CA GLU A 276 114.97 -49.23 -0.05
C GLU A 276 115.98 -49.78 -1.09
N GLU A 277 115.92 -49.31 -2.34
CA GLU A 277 116.88 -49.64 -3.40
C GLU A 277 118.32 -49.26 -3.02
N LYS A 278 118.54 -48.08 -2.41
CA LYS A 278 119.87 -47.67 -1.93
C LYS A 278 120.36 -48.56 -0.79
N VAL A 279 119.49 -48.92 0.14
CA VAL A 279 119.83 -49.83 1.25
C VAL A 279 120.22 -51.19 0.68
N GLU A 280 119.44 -51.73 -0.25
CA GLU A 280 119.73 -53.00 -0.93
C GLU A 280 121.09 -52.92 -1.67
N PHE A 281 121.35 -51.84 -2.40
CA PHE A 281 122.65 -51.60 -3.04
C PHE A 281 123.81 -51.57 -2.04
N TRP A 282 123.67 -50.87 -0.91
CA TRP A 282 124.71 -50.78 0.10
C TRP A 282 124.91 -52.10 0.84
N MET A 283 123.85 -52.87 1.07
CA MET A 283 123.93 -54.23 1.61
C MET A 283 124.67 -55.15 0.63
N GLU A 284 124.29 -55.16 -0.65
CA GLU A 284 124.94 -55.99 -1.67
C GLU A 284 126.43 -55.59 -1.85
N LYS A 285 126.74 -54.30 -1.79
CA LYS A 285 128.13 -53.82 -1.78
C LYS A 285 128.88 -54.26 -0.52
N TYR A 286 128.27 -54.15 0.66
CA TYR A 286 128.89 -54.58 1.90
C TYR A 286 129.17 -56.08 1.89
N ASP A 287 128.22 -56.90 1.44
CA ASP A 287 128.40 -58.34 1.29
C ASP A 287 129.54 -58.64 0.32
N LYS A 288 129.60 -57.98 -0.85
CA LYS A 288 130.72 -58.10 -1.81
C LYS A 288 132.07 -57.66 -1.21
N ASP A 289 132.11 -56.55 -0.47
CA ASP A 289 133.34 -56.04 0.16
C ASP A 289 133.80 -56.95 1.32
N VAL A 290 132.87 -57.56 2.06
CA VAL A 290 133.13 -58.56 3.10
C VAL A 290 133.61 -59.88 2.49
N GLU A 291 132.98 -60.36 1.42
CA GLU A 291 133.45 -61.52 0.65
C GLU A 291 134.86 -61.28 0.08
N ALA A 292 135.11 -60.11 -0.50
CA ALA A 292 136.43 -59.72 -1.00
C ALA A 292 137.48 -59.65 0.12
N LYS A 293 137.12 -59.16 1.31
CA LYS A 293 138.00 -59.20 2.49
C LYS A 293 138.23 -60.62 3.00
N HIS A 294 137.22 -61.49 3.00
CA HIS A 294 137.40 -62.90 3.36
C HIS A 294 138.33 -63.63 2.37
N MET A 295 138.28 -63.29 1.08
CA MET A 295 139.23 -63.78 0.07
C MET A 295 140.65 -63.22 0.25
N ASN A 296 140.80 -62.01 0.80
CA ASN A 296 142.11 -61.41 1.11
C ASN A 296 142.68 -61.84 2.48
N TRP A 297 141.88 -62.43 3.38
CA TRP A 297 142.33 -62.99 4.67
C TRP A 297 142.59 -64.50 4.62
N THR A 298 142.56 -65.11 3.43
CA THR A 298 142.82 -66.54 3.19
C THR A 298 144.06 -66.81 2.32
N TYR A 299 145.06 -65.91 2.37
CA TYR A 299 146.43 -66.15 1.92
C TYR A 299 147.45 -65.80 3.01
#